data_AF-A0A8T3YHA3-F1
#
_entry.id   AF-A0A8T3YHA3-F1
#
_cell.length_a   1.000
_cell.length_b   1.000
_cell.length_c   1.000
_cell.angle_alpha   90.00
_cell.angle_beta   90.00
_cell.angle_gamma   90.00
#
_symmetry.space_group_name_H-M   'P 1'
#
loop_
_entity.id
_entity.type
_entity.pdbx_description
1 polymer ?
#
loop_
_entity_poly.entity_id
_entity_poly.type
_entity_poly.pdbx_seq_one_letter_code
_entity_poly.pdbx_strand_id
1 'polypeptide(L)' 'MFGLSGLLAGILLLLAGIFLVFFFPGVTEHQPEADAYTGIVLGIIFLIAGAVLVFI' A
#
# COMPACT_ATOMS: atom_id res chain seq x y z
N MET A 1 -13.35 -9.66 11.76
CA MET A 1 -12.84 -10.24 13.02
C MET A 1 -11.97 -9.27 13.81
N PHE A 2 -11.50 -8.16 13.20
CA PHE A 2 -10.45 -7.31 13.76
C PHE A 2 -10.94 -6.03 14.49
N GLY A 3 -12.26 -5.78 14.54
CA GLY A 3 -12.82 -4.61 15.24
C GLY A 3 -12.33 -3.26 14.72
N LEU A 4 -12.37 -2.22 15.56
CA LEU A 4 -12.00 -0.86 15.17
C LEU A 4 -10.49 -0.70 14.83
N SER A 5 -9.62 -1.42 15.52
CA SER A 5 -8.17 -1.39 15.26
C SER A 5 -7.83 -2.00 13.89
N GLY A 6 -8.50 -3.08 13.51
CA GLY A 6 -8.38 -3.67 12.17
C GLY A 6 -8.83 -2.72 11.07
N LEU A 7 -9.95 -2.04 11.27
CA LEU A 7 -10.45 -1.04 10.33
C LEU A 7 -9.43 0.09 10.12
N LEU A 8 -8.89 0.65 11.21
CA LEU A 8 -7.91 1.74 11.13
C LEU A 8 -6.60 1.28 10.48
N ALA A 9 -6.08 0.12 10.86
CA ALA A 9 -4.88 -0.45 10.26
C ALA A 9 -5.09 -0.75 8.76
N GLY A 10 -6.27 -1.27 8.41
CA GLY A 10 -6.66 -1.55 7.02
C GLY A 10 -6.73 -0.27 6.18
N ILE A 11 -7.34 0.80 6.68
CA ILE A 11 -7.37 2.11 6.02
C ILE A 11 -5.96 2.65 5.80
N LEU A 12 -5.08 2.58 6.81
CA LEU A 12 -3.69 3.03 6.67
C LEU A 12 -2.92 2.23 5.61
N LEU A 13 -3.12 0.91 5.56
CA LEU A 13 -2.53 0.05 4.53
C LEU A 13 -3.06 0.39 3.13
N LEU A 14 -4.35 0.68 3.00
CA LEU A 14 -4.93 1.12 1.73
C LEU A 14 -4.30 2.44 1.27
N LEU A 15 -4.18 3.43 2.15
CA LEU A 15 -3.54 4.71 1.83
C LEU A 15 -2.07 4.54 1.43
N ALA A 16 -1.32 3.72 2.16
CA ALA A 16 0.08 3.41 1.84
C ALA A 16 0.19 2.65 0.50
N GLY A 17 -0.70 1.70 0.24
CA GLY A 17 -0.74 0.96 -1.01
C GLY A 17 -1.06 1.85 -2.21
N ILE A 18 -2.05 2.74 -2.10
CA ILE A 18 -2.36 3.74 -3.12
C ILE A 18 -1.14 4.63 -3.39
N PHE A 19 -0.49 5.12 -2.33
CA PHE A 19 0.72 5.93 -2.48
C PHE A 19 1.83 5.19 -3.24
N LEU A 20 2.12 3.95 -2.86
CA LEU A 20 3.15 3.12 -3.49
C LEU A 20 2.86 2.75 -4.94
N VAL A 21 1.59 2.61 -5.33
CA VAL A 21 1.22 2.27 -6.71
C VAL A 21 1.22 3.50 -7.61
N PHE A 22 0.66 4.62 -7.13
CA PHE A 22 0.37 5.76 -8.01
C PHE A 22 1.40 6.89 -7.93
N PHE A 23 2.03 7.09 -6.77
CA PHE A 23 2.92 8.23 -6.55
C PHE A 23 4.38 7.81 -6.56
N PHE A 24 4.70 6.71 -5.87
CA PHE A 24 6.09 6.24 -5.71
C PHE A 24 6.86 6.06 -7.02
N PRO A 25 6.30 5.47 -8.10
CA PRO A 25 7.03 5.32 -9.37
C PRO A 25 7.41 6.65 -10.03
N GLY A 26 6.71 7.73 -9.71
CA GLY A 26 6.97 9.07 -10.24
C GLY A 26 8.12 9.80 -9.56
N VAL A 27 8.70 9.25 -8.49
CA VAL A 27 9.73 9.91 -7.67
C VAL A 27 11.13 9.34 -7.96
N THR A 28 11.50 9.25 -9.24
CA THR A 28 12.77 8.63 -9.70
C THR A 28 14.02 9.38 -9.22
N GLU A 29 13.88 10.64 -8.83
CA GLU A 29 14.96 11.43 -8.20
C GLU A 29 15.32 11.00 -6.76
N HIS A 30 14.45 10.21 -6.11
CA HIS A 30 14.63 9.76 -4.73
C HIS A 30 14.77 8.23 -4.61
N GLN A 31 14.76 7.50 -5.73
CA GLN A 31 14.97 6.06 -5.73
C GLN A 31 15.51 5.53 -7.08
N PRO A 32 16.25 4.41 -7.08
CA PRO A 32 16.61 3.72 -8.30
C PRO A 32 15.38 3.31 -9.12
N GLU A 33 15.44 3.43 -10.46
CA GLU A 33 14.33 3.02 -11.35
C GLU A 33 13.93 1.55 -11.17
N ALA A 34 14.90 0.69 -10.82
CA ALA A 34 14.65 -0.73 -10.52
C ALA A 34 13.71 -0.93 -9.31
N ASP A 35 13.73 -0.01 -8.35
CA ASP A 35 12.93 -0.10 -7.12
C ASP A 35 11.49 0.40 -7.33
N ALA A 36 11.22 1.12 -8.41
CA ALA A 36 9.87 1.56 -8.77
C ALA A 36 8.92 0.35 -8.95
N TYR A 37 9.39 -0.72 -9.60
CA TYR A 37 8.60 -1.95 -9.76
C TYR A 37 8.36 -2.66 -8.43
N THR A 38 9.40 -2.74 -7.58
CA THR A 38 9.29 -3.31 -6.24
C THR A 38 8.26 -2.55 -5.40
N GLY A 39 8.27 -1.22 -5.47
CA GLY A 39 7.29 -0.36 -4.81
C GLY A 39 5.85 -0.63 -5.26
N ILE A 40 5.61 -0.79 -6.56
CA ILE A 40 4.28 -1.14 -7.09
C ILE A 40 3.82 -2.49 -6.55
N VAL A 41 4.69 -3.51 -6.55
CA VAL A 41 4.36 -4.85 -6.05
C VAL A 41 4.02 -4.80 -4.56
N LEU A 42 4.83 -4.12 -3.75
CA LEU A 42 4.55 -3.90 -2.33
C LEU A 42 3.22 -3.14 -2.12
N GLY A 43 2.96 -2.13 -2.94
CA GLY A 43 1.73 -1.37 -2.91
C GLY A 43 0.50 -2.25 -3.16
N ILE A 44 0.53 -3.13 -4.16
CA ILE A 44 -0.55 -4.09 -4.43
C ILE A 44 -0.76 -5.03 -3.23
N ILE A 45 0.31 -5.53 -2.62
CA ILE A 45 0.20 -6.38 -1.42
C ILE A 45 -0.49 -5.61 -0.28
N PHE A 46 -0.13 -4.35 -0.06
CA PHE A 46 -0.76 -3.51 0.97
C PHE A 46 -2.23 -3.23 0.68
N LEU A 47 -2.61 -3.03 -0.60
CA LEU A 47 -4.01 -2.88 -0.99
C LEU A 47 -4.83 -4.13 -0.65
N ILE A 48 -4.31 -5.32 -0.97
CA ILE A 48 -4.98 -6.59 -0.69
C ILE A 48 -5.09 -6.81 0.82
N ALA A 49 -3.99 -6.65 1.56
CA ALA A 49 -3.98 -6.82 3.02
C ALA A 49 -4.89 -5.81 3.72
N GLY A 50 -4.89 -4.55 3.26
CA GLY A 50 -5.75 -3.49 3.77
C GLY A 50 -7.23 -3.80 3.52
N ALA A 51 -7.59 -4.21 2.31
CA ALA A 51 -8.96 -4.61 1.98
C ALA A 51 -9.41 -5.80 2.84
N VAL A 52 -8.57 -6.83 3.00
CA VAL A 52 -8.85 -7.96 3.88
C VAL A 52 -9.13 -7.50 5.31
N LEU A 53 -8.30 -6.61 5.87
CA LEU A 53 -8.50 -6.11 7.24
C LEU A 53 -9.76 -5.26 7.42
N VAL A 54 -10.18 -4.54 6.38
CA VAL A 54 -11.42 -3.72 6.41
C VAL A 54 -12.66 -4.59 6.30
N PHE A 55 -12.64 -5.62 5.45
CA PHE A 55 -13.85 -6.38 5.09
C PHE A 55 -13.99 -7.73 5.83
N ILE A 56 -12.94 -8.26 6.47
CA ILE A 56 -12.98 -9.54 7.19
C ILE A 56 -13.09 -9.37 8.70
#